data_AF-A0A7V3J995-F1
#
_entry.id   AF-A0A7V3J995-F1
#
_cell.length_a   1.000
_cell.length_b   1.000
_cell.length_c   1.000
_cell.angle_alpha   90.00
_cell.angle_beta   90.00
_cell.angle_gamma   90.00
#
_symmetry.space_group_name_H-M   'P 1'
#
loop_
_entity.id
_entity.type
_entity.pdbx_description
1 polymer ?
#
loop_
_entity_poly.entity_id
_entity_poly.type
_entity_poly.pdbx_seq_one_letter_code
_entity_poly.pdbx_strand_id
1 'polypeptide(L)'
;MKLFDFLKPKEVQKSTQAYLEIAEIKDSIVVMKDGSLRLIMLCSAVNFDLKTDEEQDILIGQYQNFLNSLEFPIQIVVQSRRIDLGSYLAKLKERLNQEENELLKAQMADYIDFLKELIAQANIMDKKFYVVVPYFPPLIKTPTSWEEVISGRPPKTLTSSEFDTFKRELIQKANIIASGLGSLGLRCIQLNTQELIELFYNIYNPELAAAEKLLPLEELKAEVVKKGEEKNA
;
A
#
# COMPACT_ATOMS: atom_id res chain seq x y z
N MET A 1 -32.14 39.38 -21.66
CA MET A 1 -30.84 39.99 -21.31
C MET A 1 -30.51 39.55 -19.88
N LYS A 2 -29.43 38.78 -19.75
CA LYS A 2 -28.94 38.11 -18.54
C LYS A 2 -28.37 39.12 -17.54
N LEU A 3 -28.55 38.93 -16.22
CA LEU A 3 -27.66 39.57 -15.24
C LEU A 3 -27.49 38.86 -13.88
N PHE A 4 -28.04 37.66 -13.64
CA PHE A 4 -27.89 37.02 -12.32
C PHE A 4 -27.54 35.52 -12.31
N ASP A 5 -27.15 34.95 -13.45
CA ASP A 5 -26.66 33.55 -13.50
C ASP A 5 -25.13 33.41 -13.33
N PHE A 6 -24.40 34.48 -13.03
CA PHE A 6 -22.92 34.48 -13.01
C PHE A 6 -22.29 34.28 -11.62
N LEU A 7 -23.07 34.03 -10.57
CA LEU A 7 -22.56 33.80 -9.22
C LEU A 7 -23.06 32.47 -8.63
N LYS A 8 -23.13 31.41 -9.43
CA LYS A 8 -23.04 30.07 -8.84
C LYS A 8 -21.60 29.88 -8.39
N PRO A 9 -21.33 29.68 -7.08
CA PRO A 9 -20.00 29.26 -6.66
C PRO A 9 -19.68 27.99 -7.44
N LYS A 10 -18.56 28.02 -8.16
CA LYS A 10 -18.00 26.84 -8.84
C LYS A 10 -17.94 25.76 -7.76
N GLU A 11 -18.76 24.71 -7.89
CA GLU A 11 -18.67 23.56 -6.99
C GLU A 11 -17.23 23.08 -7.06
N VAL A 12 -16.46 23.43 -6.03
CA VAL A 12 -15.13 22.88 -5.85
C VAL A 12 -15.40 21.41 -5.60
N GLN A 13 -15.23 20.59 -6.65
CA GLN A 13 -15.23 19.15 -6.52
C GLN A 13 -14.36 18.83 -5.32
N LYS A 14 -14.99 18.40 -4.22
CA LYS A 14 -14.25 17.92 -3.06
C LYS A 14 -13.47 16.74 -3.59
N SER A 15 -12.18 16.96 -3.81
CA SER A 15 -11.22 15.94 -4.19
C SER A 15 -11.46 14.72 -3.30
N THR A 16 -11.47 13.51 -3.88
CA THR A 16 -11.63 12.23 -3.17
C THR A 16 -10.66 12.11 -1.97
N GLN A 17 -9.58 12.90 -1.96
CA GLN A 17 -8.67 13.14 -0.82
C GLN A 17 -9.38 13.60 0.48
N ALA A 18 -10.56 14.22 0.39
CA ALA A 18 -11.36 14.60 1.55
C ALA A 18 -11.86 13.38 2.35
N TYR A 19 -12.06 12.23 1.68
CA TYR A 19 -12.52 10.97 2.29
C TYR A 19 -11.36 10.05 2.71
N LEU A 20 -10.13 10.28 2.22
CA LEU A 20 -8.96 9.59 2.74
C LEU A 20 -8.70 10.03 4.18
N GLU A 21 -8.67 9.10 5.13
CA GLU A 21 -8.30 9.40 6.52
C GLU A 21 -6.78 9.59 6.70
N ILE A 22 -6.00 9.42 5.64
CA ILE A 22 -4.55 9.63 5.61
C ILE A 22 -4.28 11.15 5.52
N ALA A 23 -3.50 11.68 6.45
CA ALA A 23 -3.02 13.06 6.42
C ALA A 23 -1.77 13.18 5.55
N GLU A 24 -0.77 12.33 5.79
CA GLU A 24 0.48 12.30 5.02
C GLU A 24 1.18 10.94 5.16
N ILE A 25 2.15 10.68 4.28
CA ILE A 25 3.10 9.57 4.42
C ILE A 25 4.48 10.20 4.61
N LYS A 26 5.09 9.94 5.76
CA LYS A 26 6.37 10.54 6.15
C LYS A 26 7.30 9.46 6.67
N ASP A 27 8.51 9.41 6.13
CA ASP A 27 9.54 8.43 6.47
C ASP A 27 9.04 6.98 6.58
N SER A 28 8.30 6.51 5.56
CA SER A 28 7.75 5.15 5.53
C SER A 28 6.72 4.85 6.62
N ILE A 29 6.10 5.89 7.20
CA ILE A 29 5.02 5.81 8.19
C ILE A 29 3.81 6.57 7.65
N VAL A 30 2.64 5.98 7.78
CA VAL A 30 1.37 6.60 7.40
C VAL A 30 0.83 7.37 8.59
N VAL A 31 0.69 8.68 8.45
CA VAL A 31 0.10 9.58 9.45
C VAL A 31 -1.36 9.79 9.10
N MET A 32 -2.25 9.52 10.04
CA MET A 32 -3.68 9.76 9.85
C MET A 32 -4.09 11.17 10.27
N LYS A 33 -5.27 11.59 9.82
CA LYS A 33 -5.89 12.87 10.19
C LYS A 33 -6.17 13.00 11.68
N ASP A 34 -6.37 11.89 12.39
CA ASP A 34 -6.52 11.88 13.86
C ASP A 34 -5.18 11.99 14.61
N GLY A 35 -4.03 11.95 13.91
CA GLY A 35 -2.68 11.97 14.49
C GLY A 35 -2.12 10.59 14.84
N SER A 36 -2.90 9.51 14.65
CA SER A 36 -2.40 8.15 14.82
C SER A 36 -1.46 7.76 13.67
N LEU A 37 -0.54 6.85 13.95
CA LEU A 37 0.48 6.39 13.00
C LEU A 37 0.21 4.93 12.61
N ARG A 38 0.54 4.55 11.38
CA ARG A 38 0.53 3.16 10.91
C ARG A 38 1.85 2.84 10.23
N LEU A 39 2.43 1.71 10.62
CA LEU A 39 3.53 1.07 9.90
C LEU A 39 2.96 -0.16 9.20
N ILE A 40 3.23 -0.29 7.89
CA ILE A 40 2.73 -1.39 7.09
C ILE A 40 3.91 -2.27 6.67
N MET A 41 3.79 -3.57 6.91
CA MET A 41 4.75 -4.58 6.48
C MET A 41 4.11 -5.47 5.42
N LEU A 42 4.86 -5.81 4.37
CA LEU A 42 4.55 -6.90 3.46
C LEU A 42 5.08 -8.21 4.07
N CYS A 43 4.23 -9.23 4.07
CA CYS A 43 4.54 -10.55 4.62
C CYS A 43 4.52 -11.60 3.51
N SER A 44 5.47 -12.53 3.55
CA SER A 44 5.42 -13.75 2.75
C SER A 44 4.34 -14.70 3.29
N ALA A 45 4.04 -15.74 2.51
CA ALA A 45 3.18 -16.84 2.93
C ALA A 45 3.97 -18.16 2.90
N VAL A 46 3.48 -19.16 3.63
CA VAL A 46 3.97 -20.54 3.58
C VAL A 46 2.88 -21.44 3.00
N ASN A 47 3.30 -22.49 2.27
CA ASN A 47 2.37 -23.50 1.76
C ASN A 47 2.01 -24.47 2.89
N PHE A 48 1.07 -24.07 3.74
CA PHE A 48 0.64 -24.86 4.90
C PHE A 48 0.14 -26.25 4.51
N ASP A 49 -0.65 -26.35 3.42
CA ASP A 49 -1.22 -27.62 2.96
C ASP A 49 -0.19 -28.64 2.45
N LEU A 50 1.04 -28.20 2.14
CA LEU A 50 2.12 -29.09 1.70
C LEU A 50 2.98 -29.60 2.87
N LYS A 51 2.68 -29.16 4.11
CA LYS A 51 3.36 -29.59 5.33
C LYS A 51 2.80 -30.89 5.86
N THR A 52 3.62 -31.68 6.54
CA THR A 52 3.14 -32.88 7.26
C THR A 52 2.26 -32.47 8.45
N ASP A 53 1.43 -33.39 8.94
CA ASP A 53 0.54 -33.12 10.10
C ASP A 53 1.34 -32.62 11.33
N GLU A 54 2.49 -33.23 11.61
CA GLU A 54 3.38 -32.80 12.69
C GLU A 54 3.91 -31.37 12.48
N GLU A 55 4.32 -31.01 11.26
CA GLU A 55 4.76 -29.66 10.95
C GLU A 55 3.61 -28.64 11.04
N GLN A 56 2.41 -29.03 10.61
CA GLN A 56 1.20 -28.21 10.71
C GLN A 56 0.86 -27.94 12.18
N ASP A 57 0.89 -28.95 13.05
CA ASP A 57 0.63 -28.81 14.48
C ASP A 57 1.66 -27.88 15.16
N ILE A 58 2.94 -28.01 14.80
CA ILE A 58 4.00 -27.12 15.28
C ILE A 58 3.71 -25.66 14.85
N LEU A 59 3.38 -25.43 13.59
CA LEU A 59 3.05 -24.09 13.07
C LEU A 59 1.82 -23.50 13.77
N ILE A 60 0.78 -24.30 14.01
CA ILE A 60 -0.41 -23.87 14.75
C ILE A 60 -0.03 -23.46 16.19
N GLY A 61 0.76 -24.28 16.88
CA GLY A 61 1.21 -23.98 18.25
C GLY A 61 2.07 -22.71 18.32
N GLN A 62 2.99 -22.53 17.36
CA GLN A 62 3.77 -21.30 17.25
C GLN A 62 2.89 -20.09 16.94
N TYR A 63 1.87 -20.23 16.09
CA TYR A 63 0.95 -19.14 15.75
C TYR A 63 0.11 -18.73 16.96
N GLN A 64 -0.35 -19.70 17.76
CA GLN A 64 -0.99 -19.43 19.05
C GLN A 64 -0.07 -18.67 20.00
N ASN A 65 1.19 -19.09 20.14
CA ASN A 65 2.17 -18.39 20.96
C ASN A 65 2.41 -16.96 20.48
N PHE A 66 2.48 -16.74 19.16
CA PHE A 66 2.57 -15.41 18.57
C PHE A 66 1.36 -14.55 18.95
N LEU A 67 0.13 -15.06 18.78
CA LEU A 67 -1.08 -14.32 19.14
C LEU A 67 -1.13 -13.98 20.64
N ASN A 68 -0.73 -14.91 21.51
CA ASN A 68 -0.67 -14.70 22.95
C ASN A 68 0.40 -13.68 23.37
N SER A 69 1.42 -13.44 22.53
CA SER A 69 2.48 -12.46 22.80
C SER A 69 2.11 -11.01 22.42
N LEU A 70 0.98 -10.80 21.75
CA LEU A 70 0.57 -9.47 21.28
C LEU A 70 -0.02 -8.65 22.43
N GLU A 71 0.72 -7.62 22.85
CA GLU A 71 0.26 -6.64 23.87
C GLU A 71 -0.48 -5.44 23.26
N PHE A 72 -0.60 -5.38 21.94
CA PHE A 72 -1.20 -4.27 21.20
C PHE A 72 -1.91 -4.77 19.94
N PRO A 73 -2.92 -4.04 19.44
CA PRO A 73 -3.67 -4.47 18.27
C PRO A 73 -2.78 -4.47 17.03
N ILE A 74 -2.98 -5.47 16.18
CA ILE A 74 -2.45 -5.53 14.82
C ILE A 74 -3.60 -5.74 13.85
N GLN A 75 -3.41 -5.36 12.60
CA GLN A 75 -4.38 -5.64 11.56
C GLN A 75 -3.71 -6.43 10.44
N ILE A 76 -4.31 -7.56 10.08
CA ILE A 76 -3.87 -8.38 8.95
C ILE A 76 -4.79 -8.06 7.77
N VAL A 77 -4.20 -7.62 6.66
CA VAL A 77 -4.92 -7.29 5.43
C VAL A 77 -4.45 -8.21 4.33
N VAL A 78 -5.37 -8.95 3.72
CA VAL A 78 -5.09 -9.80 2.56
C VAL A 78 -5.67 -9.13 1.33
N GLN A 79 -4.82 -8.84 0.36
CA GLN A 79 -5.22 -8.27 -0.91
C GLN A 79 -5.10 -9.33 -2.00
N SER A 80 -6.23 -9.65 -2.62
CA SER A 80 -6.26 -10.55 -3.77
C SER A 80 -6.45 -9.74 -5.06
N ARG A 81 -5.62 -9.99 -6.06
CA ARG A 81 -5.71 -9.38 -7.38
C ARG A 81 -5.56 -10.45 -8.45
N ARG A 82 -6.14 -10.22 -9.63
CA ARG A 82 -5.85 -11.08 -10.78
C ARG A 82 -4.37 -10.98 -11.13
N ILE A 83 -3.76 -12.11 -11.46
CA ILE A 83 -2.38 -12.12 -11.92
C ILE A 83 -2.30 -11.33 -13.23
N ASP A 84 -1.38 -10.35 -13.27
CA ASP A 84 -1.07 -9.63 -14.51
C ASP A 84 0.25 -10.16 -15.06
N LEU A 85 0.17 -10.91 -16.17
CA LEU A 85 1.34 -11.38 -16.92
C LEU A 85 1.64 -10.52 -18.14
N GLY A 86 1.02 -9.34 -18.29
CA GLY A 86 1.21 -8.46 -19.43
C GLY A 86 2.67 -8.05 -19.67
N SER A 87 3.43 -7.81 -18.60
CA SER A 87 4.87 -7.51 -18.69
C SER A 87 5.69 -8.73 -19.12
N TYR A 88 5.35 -9.91 -18.61
CA TYR A 88 5.98 -11.17 -19.00
C TYR A 88 5.69 -11.53 -20.47
N LEU A 89 4.43 -11.41 -20.89
CA LEU A 89 4.02 -11.61 -22.29
C LEU A 89 4.69 -10.59 -23.22
N ALA A 90 4.90 -9.34 -22.78
CA ALA A 90 5.64 -8.35 -23.55
C ALA A 90 7.11 -8.76 -23.75
N LYS A 91 7.78 -9.25 -22.70
CA LYS A 91 9.16 -9.78 -22.80
C LYS A 91 9.25 -10.99 -23.72
N LEU A 92 8.25 -11.89 -23.68
CA LEU A 92 8.20 -13.03 -24.59
C LEU A 92 8.02 -12.59 -26.05
N LYS A 93 7.18 -11.58 -26.30
CA LYS A 93 7.02 -10.99 -27.63
C LYS A 93 8.29 -10.31 -28.13
N GLU A 94 8.99 -9.59 -27.27
CA GLU A 94 10.27 -8.96 -27.62
C GLU A 94 11.30 -10.02 -28.01
N ARG A 95 11.40 -11.11 -27.23
CA ARG A 95 12.29 -12.24 -27.54
C ARG A 95 11.89 -12.97 -28.83
N LEU A 96 10.59 -13.13 -29.09
CA LEU A 96 10.08 -13.71 -30.33
C LEU A 96 10.51 -12.90 -31.57
N ASN A 97 10.55 -11.57 -31.45
CA ASN A 97 11.02 -10.70 -32.54
C ASN A 97 12.54 -10.78 -32.79
N GLN A 98 13.30 -11.21 -31.78
CA GLN A 98 14.76 -11.36 -31.86
C GLN A 98 15.21 -12.76 -32.29
N GLU A 99 14.32 -13.75 -32.22
CA GLU A 99 14.62 -15.12 -32.63
C GLU A 99 14.81 -15.18 -34.14
N GLU A 100 15.79 -15.95 -34.62
CA GLU A 100 16.03 -16.11 -36.07
C GLU A 100 15.48 -17.44 -36.59
N ASN A 101 15.36 -18.44 -35.71
CA ASN A 101 14.86 -19.75 -36.07
C ASN A 101 13.33 -19.76 -36.17
N GLU A 102 12.82 -19.93 -37.39
CA GLU A 102 11.37 -19.95 -37.68
C GLU A 102 10.59 -21.03 -36.91
N LEU A 103 11.19 -22.19 -36.64
CA LEU A 103 10.53 -23.23 -35.84
C LEU A 103 10.35 -22.79 -34.39
N LEU A 104 11.38 -22.16 -33.81
CA LEU A 104 11.33 -21.65 -32.45
C LEU A 104 10.36 -20.46 -32.33
N LYS A 105 10.30 -19.58 -33.35
CA LYS A 105 9.30 -18.52 -33.42
C LYS A 105 7.88 -19.05 -33.35
N ALA A 106 7.57 -20.06 -34.17
CA ALA A 106 6.24 -20.68 -34.19
C ALA A 106 5.88 -21.26 -32.81
N GLN A 107 6.79 -22.01 -32.19
CA GLN A 107 6.57 -22.55 -30.84
C GLN A 107 6.40 -21.47 -29.77
N MET A 108 7.15 -20.38 -29.85
CA MET A 108 7.02 -19.26 -28.93
C MET A 108 5.68 -18.53 -29.11
N ALA A 109 5.19 -18.38 -30.34
CA ALA A 109 3.87 -17.80 -30.62
C ALA A 109 2.77 -18.65 -29.99
N ASP A 110 2.79 -19.96 -30.24
CA ASP A 110 1.83 -20.91 -29.68
C ASP A 110 1.85 -20.89 -28.14
N TYR A 111 3.04 -20.83 -27.53
CA TYR A 111 3.18 -20.73 -26.08
C TYR A 111 2.59 -19.41 -25.52
N ILE A 112 2.83 -18.29 -26.20
CA ILE A 112 2.25 -16.99 -25.81
C ILE A 112 0.72 -17.04 -25.88
N ASP A 113 0.14 -17.65 -26.91
CA ASP A 113 -1.31 -17.74 -27.07
C ASP A 113 -1.94 -18.72 -26.08
N PHE A 114 -1.31 -19.87 -25.84
CA PHE A 114 -1.69 -20.79 -24.77
C PHE A 114 -1.72 -20.09 -23.40
N LEU A 115 -0.69 -19.30 -23.06
CA LEU A 115 -0.68 -18.57 -21.80
C LEU A 115 -1.82 -17.56 -21.70
N LYS A 116 -2.16 -16.84 -22.77
CA LYS A 116 -3.29 -15.89 -22.77
C LYS A 116 -4.61 -16.60 -22.50
N GLU A 117 -4.84 -17.74 -23.16
CA GLU A 117 -6.05 -18.54 -22.97
C GLU A 117 -6.14 -19.10 -21.55
N LEU A 118 -5.03 -19.65 -21.05
CA LEU A 118 -4.94 -20.18 -19.69
C LEU A 118 -5.29 -19.12 -18.65
N ILE A 119 -4.74 -17.91 -18.77
CA ILE A 119 -5.02 -16.80 -17.85
C ILE A 119 -6.50 -16.38 -17.92
N ALA A 120 -7.05 -16.30 -19.14
CA ALA A 120 -8.45 -15.93 -19.34
C ALA A 120 -9.43 -16.94 -18.71
N GLN A 121 -9.08 -18.22 -18.72
CA GLN A 121 -9.93 -19.29 -18.18
C GLN A 121 -9.70 -19.54 -16.68
N ALA A 122 -8.46 -19.52 -16.21
CA ALA A 122 -8.10 -19.99 -14.88
C ALA A 122 -8.35 -18.95 -13.76
N ASN A 123 -8.70 -17.70 -14.10
CA ASN A 123 -8.93 -16.59 -13.15
C ASN A 123 -7.94 -16.61 -11.97
N ILE A 124 -6.65 -16.74 -12.30
CA ILE A 124 -5.59 -16.95 -11.32
C ILE A 124 -5.41 -15.66 -10.52
N MET A 125 -5.46 -15.78 -9.19
CA MET A 125 -5.32 -14.66 -8.26
C MET A 125 -3.96 -14.69 -7.59
N ASP A 126 -3.27 -13.55 -7.59
CA ASP A 126 -2.15 -13.28 -6.70
C ASP A 126 -2.67 -12.73 -5.36
N LYS A 127 -2.05 -13.15 -4.25
CA LYS A 127 -2.42 -12.71 -2.90
C LYS A 127 -1.21 -12.08 -2.23
N LYS A 128 -1.37 -10.81 -1.84
CA LYS A 128 -0.41 -10.08 -1.01
C LYS A 128 -0.93 -9.98 0.41
N PHE A 129 -0.06 -10.25 1.37
CA PHE A 129 -0.37 -10.23 2.79
C PHE A 129 0.31 -9.03 3.43
N TYR A 130 -0.46 -8.20 4.11
CA TYR A 130 0.04 -7.04 4.81
C TYR A 130 -0.28 -7.13 6.29
N VAL A 131 0.67 -6.71 7.12
CA VAL A 131 0.47 -6.53 8.55
C VAL A 131 0.62 -5.05 8.86
N VAL A 132 -0.44 -4.46 9.39
CA VAL A 132 -0.50 -3.06 9.78
C VAL A 132 -0.36 -2.97 11.30
N VAL A 133 0.61 -2.19 11.73
CA VAL A 133 0.91 -1.91 13.14
C VAL A 133 0.45 -0.49 13.43
N PRO A 134 -0.65 -0.30 14.19
CA PRO A 134 -1.08 1.02 14.61
C PRO A 134 -0.31 1.50 15.83
N TYR A 135 -0.08 2.81 15.88
CA TYR A 135 0.36 3.51 17.08
C TYR A 135 -0.61 4.66 17.35
N PHE A 136 -1.16 4.65 18.56
CA PHE A 136 -2.04 5.70 19.05
C PHE A 136 -1.26 6.53 20.07
N PRO A 137 -0.86 7.77 19.73
CA PRO A 137 -0.21 8.66 20.68
C PRO A 137 -1.02 8.79 21.98
N PRO A 138 -0.38 8.75 23.16
CA PRO A 138 -1.06 8.86 24.46
C PRO A 138 -1.75 10.23 24.74
N LEU A 139 -1.94 11.07 23.72
CA LEU A 139 -2.50 12.43 23.83
C LEU A 139 -3.35 12.85 22.61
N ILE A 140 -4.01 11.93 21.92
CA ILE A 140 -5.21 12.32 21.16
C ILE A 140 -6.37 12.24 22.13
N LYS A 141 -6.53 13.29 22.95
CA LYS A 141 -7.78 13.49 23.67
C LYS A 141 -8.87 13.49 22.60
N THR A 142 -9.76 12.50 22.64
CA THR A 142 -11.11 12.71 22.11
C THR A 142 -11.58 14.06 22.63
N PRO A 143 -12.13 14.96 21.78
CA PRO A 143 -12.56 16.27 22.24
C PRO A 143 -13.60 16.05 23.35
N THR A 144 -13.17 16.25 24.59
CA THR A 144 -13.99 16.00 25.78
C THR A 144 -14.92 17.19 26.03
N SER A 145 -14.66 18.32 25.35
CA SER A 145 -15.43 19.55 25.44
C SER A 145 -16.01 19.95 24.09
N TRP A 146 -17.33 20.16 24.07
CA TRP A 146 -18.10 20.75 22.97
C TRP A 146 -17.56 22.13 22.53
N GLU A 147 -16.84 22.84 23.42
CA GLU A 147 -16.16 24.11 23.15
C GLU A 147 -14.97 23.97 22.16
N GLU A 148 -14.27 22.84 22.16
CA GLU A 148 -13.16 22.58 21.21
C GLU A 148 -13.68 22.32 19.80
N VAL A 149 -14.87 21.73 19.67
CA VAL A 149 -15.55 21.47 18.38
C VAL A 149 -16.07 22.77 17.75
N ILE A 150 -16.51 23.73 18.56
CA ILE A 150 -17.09 25.01 18.09
C ILE A 150 -15.99 26.05 17.80
N SER A 151 -14.81 25.92 18.41
CA SER A 151 -13.75 26.94 18.31
C SER A 151 -12.87 26.87 17.06
N GLY A 152 -13.13 25.95 16.11
CA GLY A 152 -12.48 25.95 14.80
C GLY A 152 -10.95 25.80 14.84
N ARG A 153 -10.37 25.35 15.96
CA ARG A 153 -8.93 25.09 16.07
C ARG A 153 -8.58 23.87 15.21
N PRO A 154 -7.55 23.95 14.35
CA PRO A 154 -7.11 22.79 13.59
C PRO A 154 -6.67 21.70 14.56
N PRO A 155 -6.91 20.41 14.24
CA PRO A 155 -6.42 19.30 15.05
C PRO A 155 -4.90 19.47 15.24
N LYS A 156 -4.43 19.24 16.47
CA LYS A 156 -3.04 19.46 16.88
C LYS A 156 -2.10 18.69 15.95
N THR A 157 -1.38 19.41 15.09
CA THR A 157 -0.35 18.84 14.23
C THR A 157 0.78 18.28 15.10
N LEU A 158 1.17 17.03 14.82
CA LEU A 158 2.24 16.34 15.52
C LEU A 158 3.55 17.13 15.37
N THR A 159 4.25 17.44 16.47
CA THR A 159 5.56 18.07 16.33
C THR A 159 6.58 17.08 15.78
N SER A 160 7.65 17.57 15.12
CA SER A 160 8.69 16.69 14.58
C SER A 160 9.33 15.80 15.65
N SER A 161 9.53 16.34 16.87
CA SER A 161 10.14 15.59 17.98
C SER A 161 9.22 14.51 18.55
N GLU A 162 7.92 14.78 18.65
CA GLU A 162 6.91 13.78 19.04
C GLU A 162 6.83 12.68 17.97
N PHE A 163 6.80 13.05 16.69
CA PHE A 163 6.79 12.09 15.58
C PHE A 163 7.98 11.13 15.63
N ASP A 164 9.21 11.63 15.82
CA ASP A 164 10.40 10.78 15.89
C ASP A 164 10.35 9.80 17.06
N THR A 165 9.75 10.21 18.17
CA THR A 165 9.59 9.35 19.35
C THR A 165 8.57 8.26 19.07
N PHE A 166 7.39 8.61 18.56
CA PHE A 166 6.34 7.66 18.22
C PHE A 166 6.75 6.69 17.11
N LYS A 167 7.51 7.18 16.13
CA LYS A 167 8.12 6.37 15.07
C LYS A 167 9.07 5.31 15.64
N ARG A 168 9.93 5.67 16.60
CA ARG A 168 10.83 4.71 17.26
C ARG A 168 10.06 3.61 17.97
N GLU A 169 9.04 3.95 18.76
CA GLU A 169 8.20 2.98 19.44
C GLU A 169 7.44 2.07 18.46
N LEU A 170 6.93 2.65 17.38
CA LEU A 170 6.21 1.91 16.34
C LEU A 170 7.13 0.93 15.59
N ILE A 171 8.37 1.34 15.30
CA ILE A 171 9.38 0.45 14.69
C ILE A 171 9.74 -0.69 15.65
N GLN A 172 9.88 -0.43 16.96
CA GLN A 172 10.13 -1.48 17.94
C GLN A 172 8.99 -2.50 17.96
N LYS A 173 7.73 -2.04 17.99
CA LYS A 173 6.54 -2.89 17.88
C LYS A 173 6.54 -3.72 16.60
N ALA A 174 6.85 -3.11 15.45
CA ALA A 174 6.94 -3.80 14.17
C ALA A 174 8.03 -4.88 14.17
N ASN A 175 9.20 -4.63 14.77
CA ASN A 175 10.29 -5.60 14.86
C ASN A 175 9.93 -6.80 15.75
N ILE A 176 9.17 -6.58 16.83
CA ILE A 176 8.64 -7.68 17.67
C ILE A 176 7.73 -8.56 16.82
N ILE A 177 6.81 -7.96 16.07
CA ILE A 177 5.90 -8.69 15.18
C ILE A 177 6.67 -9.44 14.09
N ALA A 178 7.61 -8.77 13.43
CA ALA A 178 8.42 -9.37 12.36
C ALA A 178 9.23 -10.57 12.88
N SER A 179 9.78 -10.48 14.08
CA SER A 179 10.49 -11.59 14.74
C SER A 179 9.55 -12.73 15.10
N GLY A 180 8.37 -12.41 15.65
CA GLY A 180 7.34 -13.40 15.99
C GLY A 180 6.84 -14.17 14.76
N LEU A 181 6.52 -13.46 13.68
CA LEU A 181 6.14 -14.07 12.40
C LEU A 181 7.32 -14.79 11.74
N GLY A 182 8.56 -14.31 11.93
CA GLY A 182 9.78 -14.98 11.50
C GLY A 182 9.93 -16.39 12.08
N SER A 183 9.51 -16.61 13.32
CA SER A 183 9.51 -17.94 13.95
C SER A 183 8.59 -18.95 13.26
N LEU A 184 7.56 -18.46 12.54
CA LEU A 184 6.64 -19.24 11.71
C LEU A 184 7.16 -19.48 10.28
N GLY A 185 8.37 -19.03 9.98
CA GLY A 185 8.94 -19.04 8.63
C GLY A 185 8.37 -17.95 7.71
N LEU A 186 7.69 -16.94 8.26
CA LEU A 186 7.17 -15.82 7.49
C LEU A 186 8.16 -14.66 7.49
N ARG A 187 8.52 -14.18 6.30
CA ARG A 187 9.38 -13.00 6.15
C ARG A 187 8.52 -11.75 6.10
N CYS A 188 8.83 -10.77 6.95
CA CYS A 188 8.17 -9.47 6.98
C CYS A 188 9.16 -8.37 6.58
N ILE A 189 8.72 -7.45 5.72
CA ILE A 189 9.51 -6.29 5.28
C ILE A 189 8.64 -5.05 5.42
N GLN A 190 9.14 -4.01 6.08
CA GLN A 190 8.47 -2.71 6.14
C GLN A 190 8.43 -2.07 4.76
N LEU A 191 7.25 -1.59 4.35
CA LEU A 191 7.09 -0.84 3.11
C LEU A 191 7.72 0.54 3.25
N ASN A 192 8.45 0.97 2.22
CA ASN A 192 8.99 2.32 2.13
C ASN A 192 7.93 3.33 1.67
N THR A 193 8.22 4.63 1.74
CA THR A 193 7.30 5.70 1.33
C THR A 193 6.74 5.51 -0.09
N GLN A 194 7.57 5.11 -1.05
CA GLN A 194 7.15 4.91 -2.44
C GLN A 194 6.19 3.73 -2.56
N GLU A 195 6.52 2.60 -1.95
CA GLU A 195 5.69 1.40 -1.93
C GLU A 195 4.34 1.65 -1.24
N LEU A 196 4.31 2.48 -0.21
CA LEU A 196 3.08 2.91 0.46
C LEU A 196 2.20 3.76 -0.47
N ILE A 197 2.80 4.71 -1.19
CA ILE A 197 2.08 5.54 -2.17
C ILE A 197 1.47 4.65 -3.25
N GLU A 198 2.24 3.71 -3.80
CA GLU A 198 1.75 2.75 -4.79
C GLU A 198 0.65 1.84 -4.23
N LEU A 199 0.81 1.36 -3.01
CA LEU A 199 -0.20 0.55 -2.33
C LEU A 199 -1.53 1.30 -2.25
N PHE A 200 -1.52 2.53 -1.74
CA PHE A 200 -2.73 3.34 -1.62
C PHE A 200 -3.29 3.76 -2.97
N TYR A 201 -2.44 4.17 -3.92
CA TYR A 201 -2.89 4.49 -5.29
C TYR A 201 -3.67 3.33 -5.88
N ASN A 202 -3.13 2.12 -5.76
CA ASN A 202 -3.77 0.92 -6.27
C ASN A 202 -5.05 0.53 -5.51
N ILE A 203 -5.13 0.80 -4.21
CA ILE A 203 -6.34 0.53 -3.41
C ILE A 203 -7.46 1.50 -3.76
N TYR A 204 -7.16 2.79 -3.90
CA TYR A 204 -8.16 3.84 -4.16
C TYR A 204 -8.53 3.96 -5.64
N ASN A 205 -7.70 3.43 -6.55
CA ASN A 205 -7.96 3.48 -7.98
C ASN A 205 -7.88 2.07 -8.60
N PRO A 206 -8.76 1.12 -8.23
CA PRO A 206 -8.67 -0.26 -8.69
C PRO A 206 -8.85 -0.40 -10.22
N GLU A 207 -9.64 0.47 -10.86
CA GLU A 207 -9.86 0.45 -12.31
C GLU A 207 -8.68 1.06 -13.10
N LEU A 208 -8.08 2.15 -12.59
CA LEU A 208 -6.89 2.76 -13.20
C LEU A 208 -5.63 1.94 -12.92
N ALA A 209 -5.48 1.32 -11.75
CA ALA A 209 -4.37 0.43 -11.44
C ALA A 209 -4.32 -0.82 -12.34
N ALA A 210 -5.47 -1.24 -12.88
CA ALA A 210 -5.56 -2.31 -13.87
C ALA A 210 -5.30 -1.84 -15.32
N ALA A 211 -5.52 -0.56 -15.62
CA ALA A 211 -5.45 0.01 -16.97
C ALA A 211 -4.18 0.83 -17.24
N GLU A 212 -3.58 1.42 -16.20
CA GLU A 212 -2.49 2.38 -16.25
C GLU A 212 -1.22 1.72 -15.72
N LYS A 213 -0.42 1.19 -16.64
CA LYS A 213 0.96 0.77 -16.34
C LYS A 213 1.72 2.02 -15.92
N LEU A 214 1.95 2.20 -14.62
CA LEU A 214 2.88 3.24 -14.16
C LEU A 214 4.27 2.91 -14.74
N LEU A 215 4.86 3.91 -15.38
CA LEU A 215 6.15 3.83 -16.07
C LEU A 215 7.24 3.30 -15.13
N PRO A 216 8.30 2.65 -15.67
CA PRO A 216 9.47 2.26 -14.89
C PRO A 216 10.00 3.43 -14.06
N LEU A 217 10.42 3.13 -12.83
CA LEU A 217 10.85 4.09 -11.80
C LEU A 217 11.95 5.06 -12.26
N GLU A 218 12.66 4.76 -13.36
CA GLU A 218 13.65 5.61 -13.98
C GLU A 218 13.09 6.91 -14.59
N GLU A 219 11.80 6.97 -14.97
CA GLU A 219 11.19 8.12 -15.65
C GLU A 219 10.42 9.07 -14.71
N LEU A 220 10.12 8.67 -13.48
CA LEU A 220 9.45 9.49 -12.47
C LEU A 220 10.41 10.43 -11.74
N LYS A 221 11.17 11.25 -12.48
CA LYS A 221 11.78 12.46 -11.90
C LYS A 221 10.71 13.55 -11.88
N ALA A 222 10.04 13.69 -10.74
CA ALA A 222 9.06 14.75 -10.53
C ALA A 222 9.61 16.11 -10.96
N GLU A 223 8.85 16.81 -11.80
CA GLU A 223 9.10 18.22 -12.10
C GLU A 223 9.10 19.00 -10.78
N VAL A 224 10.26 19.59 -10.46
CA VAL A 224 10.39 20.53 -9.36
C VAL A 224 9.53 21.73 -9.71
N VAL A 225 8.33 21.82 -9.14
CA VAL A 225 7.52 23.04 -9.17
C VAL A 225 8.30 24.11 -8.40
N LYS A 226 9.05 24.94 -9.14
CA LYS A 226 9.68 26.14 -8.59
C LYS A 226 8.57 27.08 -8.16
N LYS A 227 8.56 27.41 -6.86
CA LYS A 227 7.78 28.50 -6.27
C LYS A 227 8.03 29.77 -7.10
N GLY A 228 6.96 30.36 -7.63
CA GLY A 228 7.03 31.56 -8.46
C GLY A 228 7.76 32.70 -7.75
N GLU A 229 8.66 33.35 -8.48
CA GLU A 229 9.32 34.57 -8.05
C GLU A 229 8.27 35.68 -7.87
N GLU A 230 8.23 36.24 -6.66
CA GLU A 230 7.52 37.49 -6.38
C GLU A 230 8.18 38.61 -7.19
N LYS A 231 7.46 39.13 -8.19
CA LYS A 231 7.78 40.41 -8.81
C LYS A 231 7.47 41.51 -7.80
N ASN A 232 8.49 42.01 -7.13
CA ASN A 232 8.43 43.30 -6.44
C ASN A 232 8.31 44.41 -7.49
N ALA A 233 7.26 45.22 -7.33
CA ALA A 233 7.17 46.56 -7.88
C ALA A 233 8.08 47.53 -7.11
#